data_AF-A0A1H1GKU9-F1
#
_entry.id   AF-A0A1H1GKU9-F1
#
_cell.length_a   1.000
_cell.length_b   1.000
_cell.length_c   1.000
_cell.angle_alpha   90.00
_cell.angle_beta   90.00
_cell.angle_gamma   90.00
#
_symmetry.space_group_name_H-M   'P 1'
#
loop_
_entity.id
_entity.type
_entity.pdbx_description
1 polymer ?
#
loop_
_entity_poly.entity_id
_entity_poly.type
_entity_poly.pdbx_seq_one_letter_code
_entity_poly.pdbx_strand_id
1 'polypeptide(L)'
;MHHVARQWGGVGFIGVLTGIGVLAIGISATAIGAPWAWFAIAGGIALIVVGGAAMAAVSLTHRRNAWDDRGQRDPVLGEQLSPAEERRYLRRYRRGSGRRTR
;
A
#
# COMPACT_ATOMS: atom_id res chain seq x y z
N MET A 1 -4.95 12.31 9.06
CA MET A 1 -4.30 10.97 8.98
C MET A 1 -3.73 10.63 7.60
N HIS A 2 -4.31 11.10 6.47
CA HIS A 2 -3.78 10.82 5.13
C HIS A 2 -2.36 11.33 4.82
N HIS A 3 -1.95 12.49 5.37
CA HIS A 3 -0.60 13.03 5.14
C HIS A 3 0.50 12.19 5.78
N VAL A 4 0.26 11.70 7.00
CA VAL A 4 1.21 10.86 7.74
C VAL A 4 1.43 9.54 6.99
N ALA A 5 0.36 8.86 6.56
CA ALA A 5 0.46 7.61 5.81
C ALA A 5 1.23 7.76 4.47
N ARG A 6 1.06 8.91 3.78
CA ARG A 6 1.83 9.22 2.55
C ARG A 6 3.31 9.45 2.82
N GLN A 7 3.65 10.11 3.92
CA GLN A 7 5.04 10.34 4.33
C GLN A 7 5.72 9.01 4.68
N TRP A 8 5.07 8.13 5.43
CA TRP A 8 5.62 6.80 5.75
C TRP A 8 5.82 5.92 4.51
N GLY A 9 4.91 5.99 3.53
CA GLY A 9 5.08 5.27 2.25
C GLY A 9 6.27 5.80 1.44
N GLY A 10 6.47 7.12 1.41
CA GLY A 10 7.62 7.75 0.75
C GLY A 10 8.95 7.44 1.43
N VAL A 11 8.99 7.49 2.77
CA VAL A 11 10.19 7.13 3.55
C VAL A 11 10.55 5.66 3.35
N GLY A 12 9.56 4.76 3.34
CA GLY A 12 9.78 3.35 3.02
C GLY A 12 10.40 3.15 1.63
N PHE A 13 9.96 3.93 0.63
CA PHE A 13 10.47 3.84 -0.74
C PHE A 13 11.92 4.28 -0.87
N ILE A 14 12.24 5.42 -0.28
CA ILE A 14 13.61 5.92 -0.23
C ILE A 14 14.49 4.92 0.53
N GLY A 15 13.99 4.34 1.63
CA GLY A 15 14.70 3.31 2.38
C GLY A 15 15.04 2.07 1.54
N VAL A 16 14.09 1.57 0.74
CA VAL A 16 14.34 0.44 -0.18
C VAL A 16 15.38 0.79 -1.22
N LEU A 17 15.28 1.97 -1.86
CA LEU A 17 16.25 2.40 -2.88
C LEU A 17 17.67 2.54 -2.29
N THR A 18 17.78 3.15 -1.12
CA THR A 18 19.06 3.24 -0.39
C THR A 18 19.58 1.86 -0.05
N GLY A 19 18.73 0.93 0.41
CA GLY A 19 19.11 -0.44 0.71
C GLY A 19 19.66 -1.18 -0.51
N ILE A 20 19.06 -1.01 -1.69
CA ILE A 20 19.56 -1.55 -2.96
C ILE A 20 20.94 -0.98 -3.30
N GLY A 21 21.14 0.33 -3.15
CA GLY A 21 22.43 0.97 -3.38
C GLY A 21 23.53 0.46 -2.45
N VAL A 22 23.22 0.32 -1.15
CA VAL A 22 24.15 -0.22 -0.16
C VAL A 22 24.49 -1.69 -0.45
N LEU A 23 23.51 -2.48 -0.91
CA LEU A 23 23.73 -3.86 -1.35
C LEU A 23 24.68 -3.93 -2.55
N ALA A 24 24.50 -3.09 -3.56
CA ALA A 24 25.39 -3.03 -4.71
C ALA A 24 26.83 -2.70 -4.28
N ILE A 25 27.00 -1.72 -3.38
CA ILE A 25 28.32 -1.36 -2.82
C ILE A 25 28.92 -2.55 -2.06
N GLY A 26 28.13 -3.23 -1.22
CA GLY A 26 28.58 -4.40 -0.47
C GLY A 26 29.03 -5.55 -1.36
N ILE A 27 28.26 -5.85 -2.42
CA ILE A 27 28.61 -6.89 -3.41
C ILE A 27 29.90 -6.53 -4.16
N SER A 28 30.06 -5.27 -4.58
CA SER A 28 31.31 -4.80 -5.18
C SER A 28 32.49 -4.89 -4.20
N ALA A 29 32.26 -4.60 -2.92
CA ALA A 29 33.28 -4.66 -1.88
C ALA A 29 33.71 -6.11 -1.57
N THR A 30 32.81 -7.10 -1.68
CA THR A 30 33.19 -8.52 -1.58
C THR A 30 34.14 -8.95 -2.70
N ALA A 31 34.01 -8.39 -3.91
CA ALA A 31 34.88 -8.73 -5.03
C ALA A 31 36.34 -8.29 -4.83
N ILE A 32 36.56 -7.25 -4.02
CA ILE A 32 37.90 -6.75 -3.66
C ILE A 32 38.38 -7.25 -2.28
N GLY A 33 37.66 -8.20 -1.67
CA GLY A 33 38.04 -8.81 -0.38
C GLY A 33 37.90 -7.89 0.83
N ALA A 34 37.07 -6.85 0.75
CA ALA A 34 36.90 -5.92 1.85
C ALA A 34 36.15 -6.57 3.02
N PRO A 35 36.68 -6.57 4.26
CA PRO A 35 36.08 -7.26 5.41
C PRO A 35 34.74 -6.64 5.83
N TRP A 36 34.50 -5.36 5.50
CA TRP A 36 33.25 -4.68 5.84
C TRP A 36 32.10 -4.96 4.87
N ALA A 37 32.38 -5.63 3.74
CA ALA A 37 31.40 -5.90 2.69
C ALA A 37 30.15 -6.63 3.22
N TRP A 38 30.35 -7.60 4.11
CA TRP A 38 29.27 -8.35 4.74
C TRP A 38 28.35 -7.48 5.61
N PHE A 39 28.89 -6.48 6.30
CA PHE A 39 28.08 -5.52 7.06
C PHE A 39 27.25 -4.63 6.15
N ALA A 40 27.81 -4.19 5.02
CA ALA A 40 27.07 -3.44 4.01
C ALA A 40 25.94 -4.27 3.40
N ILE A 41 26.19 -5.53 3.04
CA ILE A 41 25.16 -6.44 2.53
C ILE A 41 24.04 -6.62 3.55
N ALA A 42 24.38 -6.93 4.80
CA ALA A 42 23.39 -7.12 5.87
C ALA A 42 22.58 -5.83 6.12
N GLY A 43 23.23 -4.66 6.16
CA GLY A 43 22.58 -3.37 6.32
C GLY A 43 21.65 -3.02 5.15
N GLY A 44 22.07 -3.30 3.91
CA GLY A 44 21.26 -3.12 2.72
C GLY A 44 20.00 -3.99 2.73
N ILE A 45 20.12 -5.27 3.09
CA ILE A 45 18.99 -6.19 3.24
C ILE A 45 18.02 -5.67 4.32
N ALA A 46 18.55 -5.26 5.48
CA ALA A 46 17.72 -4.73 6.57
C ALA A 46 16.92 -3.50 6.14
N LEU A 47 17.55 -2.56 5.41
CA LEU A 47 16.88 -1.38 4.87
C LEU A 47 15.75 -1.73 3.89
N ILE A 48 15.97 -2.71 3.02
CA ILE A 48 14.94 -3.17 2.08
C ILE A 48 13.76 -3.79 2.84
N VAL A 49 14.03 -4.65 3.82
CA VAL A 49 12.97 -5.31 4.61
C VAL A 49 12.17 -4.29 5.40
N VAL A 50 12.84 -3.37 6.11
CA VAL A 50 12.16 -2.34 6.91
C VAL A 50 11.39 -1.38 6.01
N GLY A 51 11.98 -0.93 4.89
CA GLY A 51 11.31 -0.06 3.93
C GLY A 51 10.09 -0.72 3.28
N GLY A 52 10.22 -1.98 2.89
CA GLY A 52 9.12 -2.80 2.36
C GLY A 52 8.00 -3.02 3.38
N ALA A 53 8.35 -3.28 4.64
CA ALA A 53 7.38 -3.40 5.73
C ALA A 53 6.63 -2.09 5.98
N ALA A 54 7.32 -0.94 5.95
CA ALA A 54 6.69 0.38 6.09
C ALA A 54 5.67 0.65 4.97
N MET A 55 6.01 0.30 3.72
CA MET A 55 5.05 0.39 2.61
C MET A 55 3.86 -0.55 2.77
N ALA A 56 4.11 -1.80 3.17
CA ALA A 56 3.07 -2.79 3.36
C ALA A 56 2.09 -2.35 4.46
N ALA A 57 2.60 -1.80 5.57
CA ALA A 57 1.79 -1.23 6.64
C ALA A 57 0.88 -0.11 6.12
N VAL A 58 1.42 0.83 5.33
CA VAL A 58 0.63 1.91 4.71
C VAL A 58 -0.47 1.35 3.79
N SER A 59 -0.16 0.34 2.98
CA SER A 59 -1.12 -0.32 2.09
C SER A 59 -2.24 -1.03 2.86
N LEU A 60 -1.90 -1.74 3.94
CA LEU A 60 -2.85 -2.42 4.83
C LEU A 60 -3.77 -1.42 5.55
N THR A 61 -3.24 -0.31 6.03
CA THR A 61 -4.04 0.78 6.62
C THR A 61 -5.00 1.39 5.59
N HIS A 62 -4.55 1.58 4.34
CA HIS A 62 -5.40 2.10 3.28
C HIS A 62 -6.55 1.15 2.94
N ARG A 63 -6.28 -0.17 2.91
CA ARG A 63 -7.33 -1.18 2.71
C ARG A 63 -8.33 -1.17 3.86
N ARG A 64 -7.89 -1.16 5.12
CA ARG A 64 -8.78 -1.11 6.30
C ARG A 64 -9.68 0.11 6.29
N ASN A 65 -9.13 1.30 6.04
CA ASN A 65 -9.93 2.53 5.99
C ASN A 65 -10.93 2.50 4.83
N ALA A 66 -10.60 1.86 3.70
CA ALA A 66 -11.54 1.68 2.60
C ALA A 66 -12.70 0.73 2.92
N TRP A 67 -12.54 -0.18 3.90
CA TRP A 67 -13.63 -1.02 4.39
C TRP A 67 -14.53 -0.26 5.38
N ASP A 68 -13.93 0.49 6.31
CA ASP A 68 -14.69 1.36 7.23
C ASP A 68 -15.47 2.45 6.46
N ASP A 69 -14.84 3.11 5.48
CA ASP A 69 -15.51 4.11 4.64
C ASP A 69 -16.65 3.52 3.79
N ARG A 70 -16.58 2.24 3.42
CA ARG A 70 -17.69 1.54 2.73
C ARG A 70 -18.81 1.19 3.71
N GLY A 71 -18.47 0.71 4.90
CA GLY A 71 -19.45 0.47 5.96
C GLY A 71 -20.18 1.76 6.39
N GLN A 72 -19.50 2.90 6.34
CA GLN A 72 -20.08 4.21 6.64
C GLN A 72 -20.91 4.81 5.49
N ARG A 73 -20.59 4.47 4.23
CA ARG A 73 -21.28 5.02 3.03
C ARG A 73 -22.42 4.15 2.52
N ASP A 74 -22.44 2.86 2.84
CA ASP A 74 -23.59 1.98 2.62
C ASP A 74 -24.16 1.50 3.99
N PRO A 75 -24.92 2.34 4.73
CA PRO A 75 -25.72 1.86 5.87
C PRO A 75 -26.78 0.82 5.46
N VAL A 76 -26.96 0.63 4.15
CA VAL A 76 -28.04 -0.13 3.53
C VAL A 76 -27.74 -1.64 3.48
N LEU A 77 -26.55 -2.10 3.88
CA LEU A 77 -26.21 -3.54 3.92
C LEU A 77 -26.40 -4.18 5.31
N GLY A 78 -26.78 -3.41 6.33
CA GLY A 78 -26.99 -3.89 7.70
C GLY A 78 -28.46 -4.08 8.11
N GLU A 79 -29.42 -3.49 7.39
CA GLU A 79 -30.85 -3.69 7.59
C GLU A 79 -31.40 -4.55 6.46
N GLN A 80 -32.23 -5.54 6.77
CA GLN A 80 -32.95 -6.35 5.79
C GLN A 80 -33.86 -5.42 4.98
N LEU A 81 -33.34 -4.91 3.85
CA LEU A 81 -34.11 -4.09 2.92
C LEU A 81 -35.32 -4.88 2.45
N SER A 82 -36.48 -4.24 2.52
CA SER A 82 -37.67 -4.74 1.84
C SER A 82 -37.41 -4.84 0.33
N PRO A 83 -37.91 -5.88 -0.37
CA PRO A 83 -37.72 -6.09 -1.82
C PRO A 83 -38.13 -4.91 -2.73
N ALA A 84 -38.80 -3.91 -2.19
CA ALA A 84 -39.15 -2.67 -2.87
C ALA A 84 -38.00 -1.64 -2.94
N GLU A 85 -37.13 -1.60 -1.92
CA GLU A 85 -36.03 -0.61 -1.82
C GLU A 85 -34.83 -1.03 -2.67
N GLU A 86 -34.54 -2.33 -2.72
CA GLU A 86 -33.52 -2.92 -3.58
C GLU A 86 -33.78 -2.61 -5.07
N ARG A 87 -35.05 -2.63 -5.50
CA ARG A 87 -35.44 -2.28 -6.88
C ARG A 87 -35.23 -0.79 -7.20
N ARG A 88 -35.41 0.11 -6.22
CA ARG A 88 -35.13 1.54 -6.40
C ARG A 88 -33.62 1.79 -6.51
N TYR A 89 -32.82 1.09 -5.72
CA TYR A 89 -31.36 1.22 -5.74
C TYR A 89 -30.78 0.73 -7.08
N LEU A 90 -31.19 -0.46 -7.54
CA LEU A 90 -30.76 -1.03 -8.83
C LEU A 90 -31.13 -0.15 -10.03
N ARG A 91 -32.29 0.53 -10.01
CA ARG A 91 -32.67 1.47 -11.08
C ARG A 91 -31.75 2.70 -11.15
N ARG A 92 -31.21 3.15 -10.03
CA ARG A 92 -30.31 4.32 -9.96
C ARG A 92 -28.93 3.99 -10.55
N TYR A 93 -28.40 2.82 -10.22
CA TYR A 93 -27.07 2.40 -10.69
C TYR A 93 -27.05 1.87 -12.13
N ARG A 94 -28.17 1.35 -12.64
CA ARG A 94 -28.28 0.92 -14.05
C ARG A 94 -28.22 2.08 -15.06
N ARG A 95 -28.44 3.33 -14.64
CA ARG A 95 -28.31 4.52 -15.51
C ARG A 95 -26.90 5.12 -15.56
N GLY A 96 -26.01 4.75 -14.63
CA GLY A 96 -24.66 5.32 -14.52
C GLY A 96 -23.58 4.61 -15.35
N SER A 97 -23.80 3.35 -15.74
CA SER A 97 -22.79 2.53 -16.44
C SER A 97 -22.74 2.72 -17.96
N GLY A 98 -23.61 3.55 -18.53
CA GLY A 98 -23.70 3.75 -19.99
C GLY A 98 -22.88 4.92 -20.56
N ARG A 99 -22.07 5.63 -19.77
CA ARG A 99 -21.45 6.90 -20.22
C ARG A 99 -19.96 7.03 -19.92
N ARG A 100 -19.19 5.95 -20.11
CA ARG A 100 -17.72 5.99 -20.16
C ARG A 100 -17.17 5.02 -21.22
N THR A 101 -17.61 5.20 -22.46
CA THR A 101 -16.88 4.75 -23.64
C THR A 101 -17.07 5.78 -24.74
N ARG A 102 -16.17 6.76 -24.79
CA ARG A 102 -15.72 7.43 -26.01
C ARG A 102 -14.43 8.17 -25.71
#